data_AF-A0A448MRW0-F1
#
_entry.id   AF-A0A448MRW0-F1
#
_cell.length_a   1.000
_cell.length_b   1.000
_cell.length_c   1.000
_cell.angle_alpha   90.00
_cell.angle_beta   90.00
_cell.angle_gamma   90.00
#
_symmetry.space_group_name_H-M   'P 1'
#
loop_
_entity.id
_entity.type
_entity.pdbx_description
1 polymer ?
#
loop_
_entity_poly.entity_id
_entity_poly.type
_entity_poly.pdbx_seq_one_letter_code
_entity_poly.pdbx_strand_id
1 'polypeptide(L)' 'MFGKTVVQEWGYAVFGEVVEGMDVVDKIKGVKTGNKGFHQDVPKDDVVINSVTVE' A
#
# COMPACT_ATOMS: atom_id res chain seq x y z
N MET A 1 -4.93 -26.65 -30.87
CA MET A 1 -3.73 -27.10 -30.12
C MET A 1 -4.08 -27.05 -28.65
N PHE A 2 -4.41 -28.22 -28.08
CA PHE A 2 -4.64 -28.40 -26.64
C PHE A 2 -3.32 -28.21 -25.89
N GLY A 3 -3.32 -27.48 -24.76
CA GLY A 3 -2.20 -27.52 -23.81
C GLY A 3 -1.32 -26.26 -23.69
N LYS A 4 -1.91 -25.08 -23.49
CA LYS A 4 -1.16 -24.00 -22.81
C LYS A 4 -2.01 -23.41 -21.70
N THR A 5 -1.67 -23.75 -20.46
CA THR A 5 -2.16 -23.03 -19.27
C THR A 5 -1.70 -21.59 -19.43
N VAL A 6 -2.64 -20.69 -19.67
CA VAL A 6 -2.35 -19.25 -19.64
C VAL A 6 -2.24 -18.92 -18.16
N VAL A 7 -1.04 -18.88 -17.61
CA VAL A 7 -0.82 -18.25 -16.31
C VAL A 7 -1.06 -16.77 -16.57
N GLN A 8 -2.23 -16.25 -16.20
CA GLN A 8 -2.39 -14.81 -16.10
C GLN A 8 -1.60 -14.35 -14.88
N GLU A 9 -0.29 -14.16 -15.08
CA GLU A 9 0.56 -13.54 -14.08
C GLU A 9 0.11 -12.08 -13.94
N TRP A 10 -0.53 -11.80 -12.81
CA TRP A 10 -0.83 -10.45 -12.37
C TRP A 10 0.39 -9.91 -11.62
N GLY A 11 0.69 -8.64 -11.85
CA GLY A 11 1.79 -7.93 -11.20
C GLY A 11 1.36 -6.54 -10.77
N TYR A 12 2.23 -5.87 -10.02
CA TYR A 12 2.02 -4.50 -9.58
C TYR A 12 2.98 -3.58 -10.34
N ALA A 13 2.43 -2.55 -11.00
CA ALA A 13 3.24 -1.58 -11.74
C ALA A 13 3.93 -0.62 -10.76
N VAL A 14 5.25 -0.72 -10.65
CA VAL A 14 6.07 0.25 -9.92
C VAL A 14 6.24 1.49 -10.81
N PHE A 15 5.90 2.68 -10.28
CA PHE A 15 5.98 3.95 -11.02
C PHE A 15 6.79 5.04 -10.29
N GLY A 16 7.35 4.73 -9.12
CA GLY A 16 8.13 5.66 -8.32
C GLY A 16 8.67 5.01 -7.05
N GLU A 17 9.52 5.75 -6.35
CA GLU A 17 10.11 5.36 -5.08
C GLU A 17 10.09 6.54 -4.09
N VAL A 18 10.18 6.23 -2.80
CA VAL A 18 10.27 7.24 -1.75
C VAL A 18 11.73 7.70 -1.66
N VAL A 19 12.02 8.92 -2.12
CA VAL A 19 13.38 9.48 -2.07
C VAL A 19 13.73 10.08 -0.70
N GLU A 20 12.73 10.51 0.08
CA GLU A 20 12.88 11.09 1.41
C GLU A 20 11.72 10.68 2.33
N GLY A 21 11.96 10.60 3.65
CA GLY A 21 10.92 10.30 4.63
C GLY A 21 10.62 8.80 4.86
N MET A 22 11.54 7.90 4.51
CA MET A 22 11.38 6.47 4.79
C MET A 22 11.22 6.14 6.28
N ASP A 23 11.77 6.95 7.18
CA ASP A 23 11.56 6.79 8.63
C ASP A 23 10.09 7.06 9.03
N VAL A 24 9.40 7.94 8.31
CA VAL A 24 7.96 8.20 8.50
C VAL A 24 7.15 7.01 8.01
N VAL A 25 7.51 6.43 6.86
CA VAL A 25 6.91 5.19 6.35
C VAL A 25 7.05 4.06 7.37
N ASP A 26 8.24 3.88 7.95
CA ASP A 26 8.50 2.85 8.96
C ASP A 26 7.70 3.08 10.25
N LYS A 27 7.51 4.33 10.68
CA LYS A 27 6.62 4.67 11.81
C LYS A 27 5.18 4.31 11.51
N ILE A 28 4.68 4.63 10.31
CA ILE A 28 3.30 4.33 9.88
C ILE A 28 3.06 2.82 9.85
N LYS A 29 4.03 2.04 9.33
CA LYS A 29 3.96 0.57 9.30
C LYS A 29 3.70 -0.06 10.68
N GLY A 30 4.16 0.58 11.75
CA GLY A 30 4.05 0.07 13.13
C GLY A 30 2.82 0.53 13.92
N VAL A 31 1.90 1.32 13.33
CA VAL A 31 0.74 1.82 14.08
C VAL A 31 -0.20 0.69 14.48
N LYS A 32 -0.94 0.88 15.58
CA LYS A 32 -1.91 -0.12 16.04
C LYS A 32 -3.04 -0.24 15.03
N THR A 33 -3.32 -1.45 14.58
CA THR A 33 -4.42 -1.74 13.65
C THR A 33 -5.55 -2.54 14.29
N GLY A 34 -6.66 -2.67 13.57
CA GLY A 34 -7.80 -3.54 13.88
C GLY A 34 -8.69 -3.76 12.65
N ASN A 35 -9.83 -4.44 12.85
CA ASN A 35 -10.82 -4.66 11.80
C ASN A 35 -11.89 -3.56 11.83
N LYS A 36 -12.30 -3.05 10.65
CA LYS A 36 -13.39 -2.07 10.51
C LYS A 36 -14.29 -2.49 9.35
N GLY A 37 -15.51 -2.92 9.67
CA GLY A 37 -16.41 -3.51 8.67
C GLY A 37 -15.80 -4.76 8.04
N PHE A 38 -15.70 -4.78 6.71
CA PHE A 38 -15.07 -5.87 5.95
C PHE A 38 -13.57 -5.67 5.70
N HIS A 39 -12.95 -4.63 6.27
CA HIS A 39 -11.53 -4.33 6.09
C HIS A 39 -10.70 -4.77 7.29
N GLN A 40 -9.56 -5.42 7.01
CA GLN A 40 -8.54 -5.80 8.00
C GLN A 40 -7.41 -4.76 8.02
N ASP A 41 -6.61 -4.77 9.08
CA ASP A 41 -5.41 -3.94 9.26
C ASP A 41 -5.63 -2.42 9.15
N VAL A 42 -6.83 -1.97 9.53
CA VAL A 42 -7.17 -0.54 9.56
C VAL A 42 -6.51 0.12 10.78
N PRO A 43 -5.75 1.22 10.63
CA PRO A 43 -5.21 1.98 11.74
C PRO A 43 -6.30 2.40 12.74
N LYS A 44 -6.01 2.29 14.04
CA LYS A 44 -6.93 2.71 15.10
C LYS A 44 -7.02 4.23 15.23
N ASP A 45 -5.90 4.89 14.99
CA ASP A 45 -5.79 6.33 14.86
C ASP A 45 -5.52 6.64 13.38
N ASP A 46 -6.28 7.58 12.80
CA ASP A 46 -6.20 7.86 11.37
C ASP A 46 -4.82 8.42 10.97
N VAL A 47 -4.22 7.83 9.94
CA VAL A 47 -2.99 8.34 9.29
C VAL A 47 -3.40 9.16 8.07
N VAL A 48 -3.54 10.47 8.24
CA VAL A 48 -4.13 11.38 7.24
C VAL A 48 -3.05 12.02 6.37
N ILE A 49 -3.20 11.94 5.05
CA ILE A 49 -2.45 12.77 4.10
C ILE A 49 -3.13 14.14 4.04
N ASN A 50 -2.49 15.17 4.60
CA ASN A 50 -3.09 16.51 4.74
C ASN A 50 -3.06 17.33 3.44
N SER A 51 -2.01 17.19 2.63
CA SER A 51 -1.86 17.89 1.35
C SER A 51 -0.91 17.12 0.43
N VAL A 52 -1.02 17.39 -0.88
CA VAL A 52 -0.10 16.94 -1.92
C VAL A 52 0.20 18.12 -2.82
N THR A 53 1.46 18.31 -3.20
CA THR A 53 1.92 19.39 -4.08
C THR A 53 2.75 18.78 -5.21
N VAL A 54 2.53 19.28 -6.44
CA VAL A 54 3.28 18.91 -7.64
C VAL A 54 3.90 20.17 -8.19
N GLU A 55 5.19 20.10 -8.52
CA GLU A 55 5.96 21.18 -9.17
C GLU A 55 6.05 20.96 -10.69
#